data_AF-Q0HXX6-F1
#
_entry.id   AF-Q0HXX6-F1
#
_cell.length_a   1.000
_cell.length_b   1.000
_cell.length_c   1.000
_cell.angle_alpha   90.00
_cell.angle_beta   90.00
_cell.angle_gamma   90.00
#
_symmetry.space_group_name_H-M   'P 1'
#
loop_
_entity.id
_entity.type
_entity.pdbx_description
1 polymer ?
#
loop_
_entity_poly.entity_id
_entity_poly.type
_entity_poly.pdbx_seq_one_letter_code
_entity_poly.pdbx_strand_id
1 'polypeptide(L)'
;MELNEKAKVAALYQELSKADVYDPNKLVGQLESAAKSIVQSMNSHPIKDEQMKTSVFDHAHMNEQYRQLSEQQMKIVDSVQLLIKQVESMGHEKPTQDNWLSKTLSNYQRGYLENDIFTEAAGALVWMAAKAIQKIFFEPDNAKQQQAAQELKKDIGKMTKALGVELSRLQLEVKTEQRHGLMSDAISNAKRLEQSGQQKEADKLIVSTYNKLSQSARKDYSQYQPQPEHHKAIAQAQAREKVRHSAIENQNQLSNGPKIDRDKNKSISR
;
A
#
# COMPACT_ATOMS: atom_id res chain seq x y z
N MET A 1 5.00 -11.52 1.53
CA MET A 1 4.58 -10.82 0.30
C MET A 1 5.26 -9.46 0.23
N GLU A 2 5.97 -9.18 -0.86
CA GLU A 2 6.64 -7.90 -1.14
C GLU A 2 5.63 -6.78 -1.48
N LEU A 3 6.04 -5.51 -1.41
CA LEU A 3 5.13 -4.37 -1.65
C LEU A 3 4.55 -4.35 -3.08
N ASN A 4 5.33 -4.76 -4.07
CA ASN A 4 4.90 -4.91 -5.47
C ASN A 4 3.80 -5.98 -5.62
N GLU A 5 3.90 -7.10 -4.93
CA GLU A 5 2.91 -8.18 -4.90
C GLU A 5 1.64 -7.74 -4.18
N LYS A 6 1.78 -7.06 -3.03
CA LYS A 6 0.66 -6.44 -2.31
C LYS A 6 -0.10 -5.44 -3.19
N ALA A 7 0.62 -4.63 -3.97
CA ALA A 7 0.02 -3.71 -4.92
C ALA A 7 -0.75 -4.43 -6.05
N LYS A 8 -0.25 -5.57 -6.55
CA LYS A 8 -0.96 -6.39 -7.54
C LYS A 8 -2.28 -6.93 -6.98
N VAL A 9 -2.28 -7.43 -5.74
CA VAL A 9 -3.50 -7.91 -5.06
C VAL A 9 -4.52 -6.75 -4.94
N ALA A 10 -4.09 -5.59 -4.45
CA ALA A 10 -4.95 -4.42 -4.34
C ALA A 10 -5.53 -3.97 -5.70
N ALA A 11 -4.71 -3.98 -6.76
CA ALA A 11 -5.14 -3.63 -8.11
C ALA A 11 -6.22 -4.58 -8.64
N LEU A 12 -6.08 -5.89 -8.41
CA LEU A 12 -7.08 -6.88 -8.83
C LEU A 12 -8.43 -6.64 -8.14
N TYR A 13 -8.42 -6.36 -6.84
CA TYR A 13 -9.63 -5.97 -6.11
C TYR A 13 -10.23 -4.66 -6.62
N GLN A 14 -9.38 -3.67 -6.93
CA GLN A 14 -9.82 -2.40 -7.49
C GLN A 14 -10.51 -2.58 -8.86
N GLU A 15 -9.98 -3.43 -9.73
CA GLU A 15 -10.61 -3.74 -11.02
C GLU A 15 -11.92 -4.51 -10.83
N LEU A 16 -11.94 -5.52 -9.95
CA LEU A 16 -13.17 -6.25 -9.61
C LEU A 16 -14.25 -5.36 -9.00
N SER A 17 -13.87 -4.32 -8.24
CA SER A 17 -14.85 -3.40 -7.65
C SER A 17 -15.64 -2.60 -8.69
N LYS A 18 -15.11 -2.50 -9.92
CA LYS A 18 -15.76 -1.84 -11.06
C LYS A 18 -16.67 -2.79 -11.85
N ALA A 19 -16.70 -4.08 -11.50
CA ALA A 19 -17.48 -5.08 -12.22
C ALA A 19 -18.96 -4.69 -12.30
N ASP A 20 -19.54 -4.91 -13.48
CA ASP A 20 -20.98 -4.77 -13.68
C ASP A 20 -21.69 -6.02 -13.12
N VAL A 21 -22.67 -5.78 -12.25
CA VAL A 21 -23.44 -6.81 -11.55
C VAL A 21 -24.77 -7.11 -12.24
N TYR A 22 -25.11 -6.36 -13.30
CA TYR A 22 -26.24 -6.68 -14.17
C TYR A 22 -25.96 -7.90 -15.08
N ASP A 23 -24.69 -8.31 -15.20
CA ASP A 23 -24.29 -9.57 -15.81
C ASP A 23 -23.56 -10.46 -14.78
N PRO A 24 -24.32 -11.24 -13.97
CA PRO A 24 -23.75 -12.13 -12.96
C PRO A 24 -22.75 -13.14 -13.52
N ASN A 25 -22.97 -13.65 -14.74
CA ASN A 25 -22.07 -14.64 -15.34
C ASN A 25 -20.70 -14.05 -15.68
N LYS A 26 -20.68 -12.81 -16.18
CA LYS A 26 -19.43 -12.08 -16.43
C LYS A 26 -18.65 -11.81 -15.14
N LEU A 27 -19.33 -11.50 -14.04
CA LEU A 27 -18.68 -11.35 -12.73
C LEU A 27 -17.96 -12.64 -12.30
N VAL A 28 -18.55 -13.82 -12.51
CA VAL A 28 -17.90 -15.11 -12.20
C VAL A 28 -16.61 -15.26 -13.02
N GLY A 29 -16.64 -14.95 -14.32
CA GLY A 29 -15.45 -15.00 -15.17
C GLY A 29 -14.36 -14.03 -14.74
N GLN A 30 -14.73 -12.81 -14.32
CA GLN A 30 -13.76 -11.84 -13.79
C GLN A 30 -13.12 -12.31 -12.48
N LEU A 31 -13.91 -12.93 -11.59
CA LEU A 31 -13.42 -13.51 -10.34
C LEU A 31 -12.46 -14.68 -10.60
N GLU A 32 -12.79 -15.58 -11.52
CA GLU A 32 -11.89 -16.67 -11.94
C GLU A 32 -10.57 -16.13 -12.48
N SER A 33 -10.62 -15.12 -13.36
CA SER A 33 -9.40 -14.57 -13.96
C SER A 33 -8.53 -13.85 -12.93
N ALA A 34 -9.13 -13.13 -11.99
CA ALA A 34 -8.40 -12.51 -10.88
C ALA A 34 -7.78 -13.56 -9.94
N ALA A 35 -8.54 -14.60 -9.59
CA ALA A 35 -8.07 -15.71 -8.78
C ALA A 35 -6.88 -16.43 -9.44
N LYS A 36 -6.97 -16.70 -10.74
CA LYS A 36 -5.91 -17.32 -11.53
C LYS A 36 -4.63 -16.48 -11.54
N SER A 37 -4.76 -15.17 -11.79
CA SER A 37 -3.63 -14.22 -11.78
C SER A 37 -2.90 -14.23 -10.44
N ILE A 38 -3.65 -14.25 -9.34
CA ILE A 38 -3.07 -14.27 -8.00
C ILE A 38 -2.39 -15.59 -7.66
N VAL A 39 -3.01 -16.73 -7.94
CA VAL A 39 -2.38 -18.02 -7.66
C VAL A 39 -1.11 -18.21 -8.49
N GLN A 40 -1.10 -17.75 -9.75
CA GLN A 40 0.12 -17.72 -10.57
C GLN A 40 1.20 -16.80 -9.99
N SER A 41 0.83 -15.69 -9.38
CA SER A 41 1.80 -14.79 -8.72
C SER A 41 2.36 -15.36 -7.42
N MET A 42 1.59 -16.17 -6.69
CA MET A 42 2.01 -16.81 -5.44
C MET A 42 2.83 -18.09 -5.70
N ASN A 43 2.56 -18.81 -6.79
CA ASN A 43 3.29 -20.00 -7.19
C ASN A 43 4.28 -19.70 -8.31
N SER A 44 5.54 -19.42 -7.95
CA SER A 44 6.65 -19.36 -8.90
C SER A 44 7.07 -20.75 -9.43
N HIS A 45 6.60 -21.83 -8.80
CA HIS A 45 6.82 -23.21 -9.22
C HIS A 45 5.48 -23.94 -9.39
N PRO A 46 5.23 -24.59 -10.53
CA PRO A 46 4.02 -25.38 -10.70
C PRO A 46 4.04 -26.58 -9.75
N ILE A 47 3.10 -26.61 -8.80
CA ILE A 47 2.83 -27.78 -7.96
C ILE A 47 2.29 -28.86 -8.90
N LYS A 48 2.98 -30.01 -9.00
CA LYS A 48 2.51 -31.16 -9.79
C LYS A 48 1.19 -31.66 -9.22
N ASP A 49 0.24 -32.04 -10.09
CA ASP A 49 -1.09 -32.55 -9.69
C ASP A 49 -1.02 -33.69 -8.66
N GLU A 50 0.04 -34.49 -8.69
CA GLU A 50 0.27 -35.61 -7.75
C GLU A 50 0.52 -35.17 -6.29
N GLN A 51 0.84 -33.89 -6.05
CA GLN A 51 1.09 -33.35 -4.70
C GLN A 51 -0.11 -32.57 -4.12
N MET A 52 -1.19 -32.42 -4.88
CA MET A 52 -2.36 -31.69 -4.41
C MET A 52 -3.22 -32.57 -3.50
N LYS A 53 -3.51 -32.08 -2.29
CA LYS A 53 -4.47 -32.71 -1.38
C LYS A 53 -5.83 -32.83 -2.07
N THR A 54 -6.56 -33.91 -1.80
CA THR A 54 -7.98 -34.05 -2.17
C THR A 54 -8.76 -32.92 -1.52
N SER A 55 -9.40 -32.08 -2.34
CA SER A 55 -10.16 -30.93 -1.87
C SER A 55 -11.35 -31.35 -1.00
N VAL A 56 -11.64 -30.58 0.04
CA VAL A 56 -12.80 -30.78 0.94
C VAL A 56 -14.09 -30.21 0.33
N PHE A 57 -14.04 -29.75 -0.91
CA PHE A 57 -15.21 -29.27 -1.62
C PHE A 57 -16.03 -30.45 -2.15
N ASP A 58 -17.22 -30.66 -1.57
CA ASP A 58 -18.12 -31.74 -1.96
C ASP A 58 -18.76 -31.47 -3.32
N HIS A 59 -18.20 -32.10 -4.36
CA HIS A 59 -18.67 -32.03 -5.74
C HIS A 59 -19.69 -33.12 -6.08
N ALA A 60 -20.01 -34.05 -5.17
CA ALA A 60 -20.93 -35.16 -5.46
C ALA A 60 -22.34 -34.66 -5.83
N HIS A 61 -22.74 -33.49 -5.31
CA HIS A 61 -24.01 -32.83 -5.65
C HIS A 61 -23.99 -32.07 -7.00
N MET A 62 -22.83 -31.90 -7.65
CA MET A 62 -22.69 -31.04 -8.83
C MET A 62 -22.76 -31.79 -10.17
N ASN A 63 -22.68 -33.12 -10.20
CA ASN A 63 -22.54 -33.86 -11.47
C ASN A 63 -23.71 -33.69 -12.46
N GLU A 64 -24.94 -33.53 -11.98
CA GLU A 64 -26.12 -33.41 -12.83
C GLU A 64 -26.38 -31.96 -13.26
N GLN A 65 -26.16 -31.00 -12.36
CA GLN A 65 -26.27 -29.56 -12.66
C GLN A 65 -25.09 -29.05 -13.50
N TYR A 66 -23.89 -29.61 -13.34
CA TYR A 66 -22.71 -29.29 -14.14
C TYR A 66 -22.95 -29.56 -15.62
N ARG A 67 -23.66 -30.64 -15.97
CA ARG A 67 -24.02 -30.96 -17.37
C ARG A 67 -24.99 -29.97 -18.00
N GLN A 68 -25.66 -29.14 -17.20
CA GLN A 68 -26.59 -28.10 -17.68
C GLN A 68 -25.87 -26.77 -17.96
N LEU A 69 -24.59 -26.65 -17.60
CA LEU A 69 -23.79 -25.45 -17.85
C LEU A 69 -23.33 -25.37 -19.31
N SER A 70 -23.13 -24.15 -19.79
CA SER A 70 -22.44 -23.91 -21.05
C SER A 70 -20.98 -24.38 -20.98
N GLU A 71 -20.37 -24.66 -22.14
CA GLU A 71 -18.96 -25.07 -22.23
C GLU A 71 -18.00 -24.08 -21.54
N GLN A 72 -18.28 -22.77 -21.66
CA GLN A 72 -17.48 -21.74 -21.01
C GLN A 72 -17.64 -21.77 -19.48
N GLN A 73 -18.85 -21.98 -18.97
CA GLN A 73 -19.10 -22.09 -17.53
C GLN A 73 -18.44 -23.35 -16.96
N MET A 74 -18.51 -24.49 -17.67
CA MET A 74 -17.80 -25.72 -17.28
C MET A 74 -16.28 -25.48 -17.15
N LYS A 75 -15.66 -24.82 -18.14
CA LYS A 75 -14.22 -24.47 -18.09
C LYS A 75 -13.88 -23.58 -16.89
N ILE A 76 -14.73 -22.62 -16.54
CA ILE A 76 -14.55 -21.77 -15.37
C ILE A 76 -14.64 -22.59 -14.08
N VAL A 77 -15.61 -23.51 -13.99
CA VAL A 77 -15.75 -24.41 -12.84
C VAL A 77 -14.50 -25.26 -12.65
N ASP A 78 -14.01 -25.90 -13.71
CA ASP A 78 -12.81 -26.74 -13.65
C ASP A 78 -11.56 -25.93 -13.26
N SER A 79 -11.43 -24.72 -13.82
CA SER A 79 -10.34 -23.79 -13.50
C SER A 79 -10.36 -23.45 -12.01
N VAL A 80 -11.52 -23.02 -11.47
CA VAL A 80 -11.64 -22.66 -10.05
C VAL A 80 -11.40 -23.86 -9.14
N GLN A 81 -11.83 -25.07 -9.52
CA GLN A 81 -11.53 -26.28 -8.76
C GLN A 81 -10.02 -26.54 -8.64
N LEU A 82 -9.27 -26.37 -9.72
CA LEU A 82 -7.82 -26.48 -9.69
C LEU A 82 -7.20 -25.41 -8.79
N LEU A 83 -7.68 -24.17 -8.87
CA LEU A 83 -7.22 -23.08 -8.02
C LEU A 83 -7.49 -23.34 -6.53
N ILE A 84 -8.64 -23.94 -6.18
CA ILE A 84 -8.97 -24.33 -4.80
C ILE A 84 -7.92 -25.31 -4.27
N LYS A 85 -7.63 -26.38 -5.01
CA LYS A 85 -6.61 -27.38 -4.61
C LYS A 85 -5.24 -26.73 -4.41
N GLN A 86 -4.88 -25.78 -5.28
CA GLN A 86 -3.64 -25.03 -5.17
C GLN A 86 -3.60 -24.18 -3.89
N VAL A 87 -4.66 -23.40 -3.58
CA VAL A 87 -4.67 -22.59 -2.35
C VAL A 87 -4.74 -23.42 -1.08
N GLU A 88 -5.47 -24.53 -1.08
CA GLU A 88 -5.49 -25.49 0.03
C GLU A 88 -4.09 -26.10 0.27
N SER A 89 -3.35 -26.42 -0.80
CA SER A 89 -1.97 -26.90 -0.68
C SER A 89 -0.99 -25.85 -0.13
N MET A 90 -1.31 -24.56 -0.31
CA MET A 90 -0.56 -23.42 0.24
C MET A 90 -0.95 -23.10 1.70
N GLY A 91 -1.89 -23.86 2.30
CA GLY A 91 -2.35 -23.64 3.67
C GLY A 91 -3.52 -22.68 3.80
N HIS A 92 -4.09 -22.20 2.70
CA HIS A 92 -5.35 -21.45 2.72
C HIS A 92 -6.52 -22.42 2.70
N GLU A 93 -7.00 -22.81 3.86
CA GLU A 93 -8.12 -23.74 3.97
C GLU A 93 -9.45 -23.11 3.55
N LYS A 94 -10.40 -23.98 3.17
CA LYS A 94 -11.77 -23.58 2.87
C LYS A 94 -12.38 -22.85 4.08
N PRO A 95 -12.98 -21.67 3.89
CA PRO A 95 -13.65 -20.99 4.98
C PRO A 95 -14.81 -21.82 5.53
N THR A 96 -14.86 -21.99 6.85
CA THR A 96 -15.88 -22.79 7.55
C THR A 96 -17.21 -22.05 7.74
N GLN A 97 -17.24 -20.73 7.51
CA GLN A 97 -18.41 -19.88 7.71
C GLN A 97 -18.66 -19.01 6.48
N ASP A 98 -19.91 -18.86 6.05
CA ASP A 98 -20.27 -18.04 4.88
C ASP A 98 -19.91 -16.55 5.01
N ASN A 99 -19.78 -16.06 6.24
CA ASN A 99 -19.42 -14.68 6.58
C ASN A 99 -17.91 -14.46 6.79
N TRP A 100 -17.07 -15.43 6.42
CA TRP A 100 -15.64 -15.43 6.68
C TRP A 100 -14.94 -14.15 6.26
N LEU A 101 -15.27 -13.57 5.11
CA LEU A 101 -14.62 -12.32 4.65
C LEU A 101 -14.89 -11.15 5.61
N SER A 102 -16.10 -11.08 6.15
CA SER A 102 -16.44 -10.07 7.17
C SER A 102 -15.69 -10.33 8.48
N LYS A 103 -15.46 -11.60 8.84
CA LYS A 103 -14.64 -11.99 9.99
C LYS A 103 -13.16 -11.64 9.77
N THR A 104 -12.61 -11.90 8.58
CA THR A 104 -11.24 -11.52 8.20
C THR A 104 -11.05 -10.01 8.30
N LEU A 105 -11.98 -9.21 7.79
CA LEU A 105 -11.94 -7.75 7.89
C LEU A 105 -12.05 -7.26 9.34
N SER A 106 -12.90 -7.88 10.15
CA SER A 106 -13.02 -7.58 11.59
C SER A 106 -11.72 -7.90 12.33
N ASN A 107 -11.11 -9.05 12.05
CA ASN A 107 -9.83 -9.45 12.62
C ASN A 107 -8.70 -8.51 12.19
N TYR A 108 -8.69 -8.06 10.93
CA TYR A 108 -7.73 -7.05 10.44
C TYR A 108 -7.84 -5.75 11.24
N GLN A 109 -9.06 -5.23 11.39
CA GLN A 109 -9.31 -3.99 12.15
C GLN A 109 -8.91 -4.11 13.62
N ARG A 110 -8.97 -5.33 14.19
CA ARG A 110 -8.59 -5.61 15.57
C ARG A 110 -7.11 -5.98 15.74
N GLY A 111 -6.35 -6.14 14.65
CA GLY A 111 -4.97 -6.61 14.70
C GLY A 111 -4.82 -8.09 15.07
N TYR A 112 -5.86 -8.90 14.81
CA TYR A 112 -5.91 -10.33 15.15
C TYR A 112 -5.68 -11.26 13.95
N LEU A 113 -5.26 -10.72 12.81
CA LEU A 113 -4.88 -11.59 11.70
C LEU A 113 -3.51 -12.21 11.96
N GLU A 114 -3.41 -13.51 11.72
CA GLU A 114 -2.14 -14.25 11.75
C GLU A 114 -1.28 -13.88 10.53
N ASN A 115 -1.90 -13.73 9.35
CA ASN A 115 -1.24 -13.25 8.14
C ASN A 115 -1.57 -11.79 7.85
N ASP A 116 -0.78 -11.14 6.99
CA ASP A 116 -1.14 -9.81 6.52
C ASP A 116 -2.40 -9.83 5.64
N ILE A 117 -3.15 -8.72 5.61
CA ILE A 117 -4.44 -8.63 4.91
C ILE A 117 -4.34 -8.90 3.40
N PHE A 118 -3.17 -8.70 2.76
CA PHE A 118 -3.02 -9.00 1.33
C PHE A 118 -2.90 -10.49 1.07
N THR A 119 -2.21 -11.21 1.96
CA THR A 119 -2.14 -12.68 1.91
C THR A 119 -3.53 -13.29 2.12
N GLU A 120 -4.30 -12.79 3.09
CA GLU A 120 -5.69 -13.20 3.30
C GLU A 120 -6.57 -12.86 2.09
N ALA A 121 -6.41 -11.68 1.50
CA ALA A 121 -7.15 -11.25 0.31
C ALA A 121 -6.77 -12.04 -0.96
N ALA A 122 -5.53 -12.53 -1.06
CA ALA A 122 -5.10 -13.35 -2.17
C ALA A 122 -5.81 -14.72 -2.16
N GLY A 123 -5.81 -15.42 -1.02
CA GLY A 123 -6.57 -16.66 -0.85
C GLY A 123 -8.09 -16.44 -0.98
N ALA A 124 -8.57 -15.30 -0.48
CA ALA A 124 -9.97 -14.90 -0.55
C ALA A 124 -10.56 -14.89 -1.96
N LEU A 125 -9.78 -14.52 -2.97
CA LEU A 125 -10.27 -14.43 -4.35
C LEU A 125 -10.69 -15.76 -4.94
N VAL A 126 -9.95 -16.84 -4.62
CA VAL A 126 -10.31 -18.20 -5.04
C VAL A 126 -11.63 -18.63 -4.38
N TRP A 127 -11.79 -18.35 -3.09
CA TRP A 127 -13.02 -18.67 -2.36
C TRP A 127 -14.23 -17.86 -2.82
N MET A 128 -14.03 -16.58 -3.18
CA MET A 128 -15.09 -15.77 -3.78
C MET A 128 -15.49 -16.29 -5.16
N ALA A 129 -14.54 -16.73 -6.00
CA ALA A 129 -14.84 -17.35 -7.28
C ALA A 129 -15.65 -18.65 -7.10
N ALA A 130 -15.27 -19.49 -6.13
CA ALA A 130 -16.00 -20.72 -5.79
C ALA A 130 -17.43 -20.43 -5.30
N LYS A 131 -17.59 -19.44 -4.42
CA LYS A 131 -18.91 -18.98 -3.95
C LYS A 131 -19.75 -18.42 -5.10
N ALA A 132 -19.14 -17.68 -6.03
CA ALA A 132 -19.81 -17.12 -7.19
C ALA A 132 -20.35 -18.22 -8.11
N ILE A 133 -19.55 -19.27 -8.39
CA ILE A 133 -20.01 -20.45 -9.13
C ILE A 133 -21.24 -21.08 -8.44
N GLN A 134 -21.17 -21.33 -7.14
CA GLN A 134 -22.27 -21.95 -6.40
C GLN A 134 -23.56 -21.13 -6.40
N LYS A 135 -23.45 -19.80 -6.26
CA LYS A 135 -24.60 -18.90 -6.09
C LYS A 135 -25.10 -18.28 -7.39
N ILE A 136 -24.35 -18.40 -8.49
CA ILE A 136 -24.70 -17.81 -9.79
C ILE A 136 -24.91 -18.91 -10.83
N PHE A 137 -23.90 -19.74 -11.12
CA PHE A 137 -24.02 -20.74 -12.19
C PHE A 137 -25.03 -21.84 -11.87
N PHE A 138 -25.12 -22.26 -10.61
CA PHE A 138 -26.04 -23.32 -10.18
C PHE A 138 -27.36 -22.81 -9.61
N GLU A 139 -27.59 -21.50 -9.63
CA GLU A 139 -28.84 -20.89 -9.19
C GLU A 139 -29.77 -20.70 -10.39
N PRO A 140 -30.92 -21.38 -10.47
CA PRO A 140 -31.85 -21.23 -11.60
C PRO A 140 -32.62 -19.89 -11.61
N ASP A 141 -32.73 -19.21 -10.47
CA ASP A 141 -33.46 -17.94 -10.36
C ASP A 141 -32.55 -16.72 -10.63
N ASN A 142 -32.81 -16.03 -11.74
CA ASN A 142 -32.08 -14.82 -12.13
C ASN A 142 -32.09 -13.71 -11.07
N ALA A 143 -33.16 -13.55 -10.28
CA ALA A 143 -33.21 -12.55 -9.23
C ALA A 143 -32.25 -12.90 -8.09
N LYS A 144 -32.13 -14.19 -7.75
CA LYS A 144 -31.17 -14.67 -6.75
C LYS A 144 -29.73 -14.60 -7.26
N GLN A 145 -29.49 -14.86 -8.55
CA GLN A 145 -28.18 -14.64 -9.15
C GLN A 145 -27.74 -13.17 -9.05
N GLN A 146 -28.65 -12.24 -9.35
CA GLN A 146 -28.38 -10.80 -9.23
C GLN A 146 -28.12 -10.41 -7.76
N GLN A 147 -28.91 -10.92 -6.82
CA GLN A 147 -28.68 -10.68 -5.40
C GLN A 147 -27.28 -11.17 -4.97
N ALA A 148 -26.91 -12.39 -5.37
CA ALA A 148 -25.58 -12.94 -5.07
C ALA A 148 -24.45 -12.10 -5.68
N ALA A 149 -24.62 -11.62 -6.91
CA ALA A 149 -23.67 -10.72 -7.56
C ALA A 149 -23.50 -9.39 -6.81
N GLN A 150 -24.60 -8.80 -6.32
CA GLN A 150 -24.58 -7.58 -5.51
C GLN A 150 -23.88 -7.80 -4.16
N GLU A 151 -24.15 -8.93 -3.49
CA GLU A 151 -23.49 -9.29 -2.23
C GLU A 151 -21.97 -9.46 -2.43
N LEU A 152 -21.56 -10.18 -3.48
CA LEU A 152 -20.16 -10.34 -3.84
C LEU A 152 -19.50 -8.99 -4.15
N LYS A 153 -20.16 -8.10 -4.91
CA LYS A 153 -19.63 -6.76 -5.20
C LYS A 153 -19.46 -5.93 -3.93
N LYS A 154 -20.40 -6.01 -2.99
CA LYS A 154 -20.28 -5.34 -1.69
C LYS A 154 -19.07 -5.84 -0.90
N ASP A 155 -18.87 -7.15 -0.90
CA ASP A 155 -17.76 -7.80 -0.21
C ASP A 155 -16.39 -7.47 -0.84
N ILE A 156 -16.30 -7.50 -2.18
CA ILE A 156 -15.15 -7.01 -2.95
C ILE A 156 -14.87 -5.54 -2.62
N GLY A 157 -15.91 -4.70 -2.57
CA GLY A 157 -15.78 -3.28 -2.25
C GLY A 157 -15.23 -3.01 -0.84
N LYS A 158 -15.66 -3.79 0.16
CA LYS A 158 -15.10 -3.69 1.52
C LYS A 158 -13.62 -4.05 1.55
N MET A 159 -13.26 -5.18 0.92
CA MET A 159 -11.86 -5.61 0.86
C MET A 159 -11.00 -4.62 0.08
N THR A 160 -11.48 -4.10 -1.04
CA THR A 160 -10.80 -3.05 -1.84
C THR A 160 -10.45 -1.84 -0.98
N LYS A 161 -11.38 -1.37 -0.14
CA LYS A 161 -11.13 -0.25 0.78
C LYS A 161 -10.05 -0.59 1.81
N ALA A 162 -10.13 -1.76 2.43
CA ALA A 162 -9.14 -2.20 3.43
C ALA A 162 -7.73 -2.30 2.82
N LEU A 163 -7.61 -2.95 1.65
CA LEU A 163 -6.34 -3.09 0.94
C LEU A 163 -5.78 -1.73 0.49
N GLY A 164 -6.62 -0.82 0.01
CA GLY A 164 -6.20 0.52 -0.39
C GLY A 164 -5.63 1.35 0.76
N VAL A 165 -6.28 1.28 1.94
CA VAL A 165 -5.79 1.94 3.16
C VAL A 165 -4.46 1.33 3.60
N GLU A 166 -4.37 0.01 3.69
CA GLU A 166 -3.15 -0.66 4.13
C GLU A 166 -1.98 -0.44 3.15
N LEU A 167 -2.24 -0.48 1.84
CA LEU A 167 -1.20 -0.26 0.84
C LEU A 167 -0.65 1.17 0.92
N SER A 168 -1.53 2.15 1.11
CA SER A 168 -1.12 3.55 1.30
C SER A 168 -0.28 3.71 2.56
N ARG A 169 -0.65 3.02 3.66
CA ARG A 169 0.10 2.99 4.92
C ARG A 169 1.51 2.44 4.69
N LEU A 170 1.63 1.28 4.05
CA LEU A 170 2.91 0.63 3.76
C LEU A 170 3.80 1.47 2.82
N GLN A 171 3.23 2.08 1.78
CA GLN A 171 3.97 2.99 0.91
C GLN A 171 4.52 4.20 1.67
N LEU A 172 3.76 4.73 2.61
CA LEU A 172 4.21 5.83 3.46
C LEU A 172 5.33 5.40 4.40
N GLU A 173 5.26 4.18 4.95
CA GLU A 173 6.29 3.58 5.79
C GLU A 173 7.62 3.46 5.02
N VAL A 174 7.60 2.85 3.82
CA VAL A 174 8.79 2.73 2.95
C VAL A 174 9.38 4.10 2.61
N LYS A 175 8.55 5.08 2.25
CA LYS A 175 9.01 6.45 2.00
C LYS A 175 9.65 7.07 3.25
N THR A 176 9.13 6.76 4.44
CA THR A 176 9.66 7.28 5.71
C THR A 176 11.02 6.67 6.03
N GLU A 177 11.18 5.36 5.86
CA GLU A 177 12.48 4.68 5.98
C GLU A 177 13.51 5.23 5.00
N GLN A 178 13.13 5.46 3.74
CA GLN A 178 14.01 6.09 2.74
C GLN A 178 14.45 7.49 3.18
N ARG A 179 13.55 8.30 3.74
CA ARG A 179 13.90 9.62 4.29
C ARG A 179 14.87 9.49 5.47
N HIS A 180 14.71 8.49 6.33
CA HIS A 180 15.64 8.22 7.43
C HIS A 180 17.03 7.84 6.90
N GLY A 181 17.12 6.98 5.89
CA GLY A 181 18.38 6.63 5.22
C GLY A 181 19.10 7.86 4.68
N LEU A 182 18.40 8.71 3.92
CA LEU A 182 18.97 9.96 3.37
C LEU A 182 19.47 10.92 4.47
N MET A 183 18.77 10.99 5.60
CA MET A 183 19.19 11.79 6.74
C MET A 183 20.47 11.24 7.39
N SER A 184 20.53 9.92 7.57
CA SER A 184 21.70 9.23 8.13
C SER A 184 22.95 9.44 7.27
N ASP A 185 22.79 9.35 5.94
CA ASP A 185 23.86 9.63 4.98
C ASP A 185 24.33 11.08 5.06
N ALA A 186 23.39 12.03 5.15
CA ALA A 186 23.72 13.44 5.29
C ALA A 186 24.48 13.75 6.59
N ILE A 187 24.08 13.14 7.71
CA ILE A 187 24.78 13.28 8.99
C ILE A 187 26.18 12.66 8.92
N SER A 188 26.31 11.48 8.30
CA SER A 188 27.60 10.80 8.15
C SER A 188 28.56 11.62 7.27
N ASN A 189 28.07 12.20 6.18
CA ASN A 189 28.85 13.09 5.33
C ASN A 189 29.19 14.41 6.02
N ALA A 190 28.26 14.97 6.79
CA ALA A 190 28.52 16.17 7.58
C ALA A 190 29.65 15.95 8.59
N LYS A 191 29.68 14.80 9.29
CA LYS A 191 30.79 14.46 10.20
C LYS A 191 32.16 14.45 9.50
N ARG A 192 32.24 13.98 8.25
CA ARG A 192 33.49 14.01 7.45
C ARG A 192 33.90 15.43 7.10
N LEU A 193 32.93 16.28 6.76
CA LEU A 193 33.17 17.71 6.50
C LEU A 193 33.66 18.42 7.77
N GLU A 194 33.06 18.14 8.94
CA GLU A 194 33.51 18.67 10.23
C GLU A 194 34.97 18.27 10.53
N GLN A 195 35.33 17.00 10.31
CA GLN A 195 36.70 16.50 10.47
C GLN A 195 37.70 17.19 9.53
N SER A 196 37.22 17.69 8.38
CA SER A 196 38.02 18.42 7.40
C SER A 196 38.03 19.94 7.67
N GLY A 197 37.46 20.39 8.78
CA GLY A 197 37.36 21.82 9.16
C GLY A 197 36.21 22.59 8.48
N GLN A 198 35.37 21.93 7.69
CA GLN A 198 34.28 22.53 6.92
C GLN A 198 32.95 22.52 7.70
N GLN A 199 32.97 23.08 8.91
CA GLN A 199 31.82 23.07 9.83
C GLN A 199 30.57 23.76 9.24
N LYS A 200 30.75 24.83 8.46
CA LYS A 200 29.65 25.59 7.87
C LYS A 200 28.94 24.76 6.80
N GLU A 201 29.70 24.07 5.97
CA GLU A 201 29.22 23.20 4.92
C GLU A 201 28.51 21.98 5.52
N ALA A 202 29.06 21.41 6.60
CA ALA A 202 28.46 20.32 7.36
C ALA A 202 27.06 20.67 7.91
N ASP A 203 26.96 21.80 8.60
CA ASP A 203 25.68 22.27 9.16
C ASP A 203 24.65 22.56 8.06
N LYS A 204 25.07 23.20 6.96
CA LYS A 204 24.21 23.46 5.80
C LYS A 204 23.69 22.17 5.18
N LEU A 205 24.53 21.13 5.08
CA LEU A 205 24.12 19.82 4.55
C LEU A 205 23.01 19.21 5.43
N ILE A 206 23.18 19.21 6.75
CA ILE A 206 22.19 18.67 7.69
C ILE A 206 20.88 19.46 7.61
N VAL A 207 20.94 20.80 7.72
CA VAL A 207 19.74 21.65 7.71
C VAL A 207 18.99 21.58 6.38
N SER A 208 19.71 21.65 5.26
CA SER A 208 19.10 21.58 3.93
C SER A 208 18.47 20.21 3.67
N THR A 209 19.12 19.13 4.09
CA THR A 209 18.57 17.77 3.98
C THR A 209 17.29 17.64 4.81
N TYR A 210 17.34 18.02 6.09
CA TYR A 210 16.15 18.00 6.95
C TYR A 210 14.97 18.79 6.37
N ASN A 211 15.23 19.99 5.83
CA ASN A 211 14.19 20.81 5.21
C ASN A 211 13.61 20.16 3.95
N LYS A 212 14.45 19.58 3.09
CA LYS A 212 14.01 18.84 1.89
C LYS A 212 13.16 17.63 2.24
N LEU A 213 13.59 16.83 3.22
CA LEU A 213 12.85 15.65 3.67
C LEU A 213 11.50 16.04 4.32
N SER A 214 11.50 17.11 5.10
CA SER A 214 10.26 17.67 5.69
C SER A 214 9.28 18.17 4.63
N GLN A 215 9.78 18.83 3.58
CA GLN A 215 8.94 19.25 2.44
C GLN A 215 8.42 18.05 1.64
N SER A 216 9.25 17.03 1.42
CA SER A 216 8.84 15.78 0.77
C SER A 216 7.73 15.08 1.54
N ALA A 217 7.85 14.94 2.87
CA ALA A 217 6.81 14.35 3.70
C ALA A 217 5.48 15.11 3.60
N ARG A 218 5.52 16.45 3.61
CA ARG A 218 4.30 17.28 3.45
C ARG A 218 3.57 17.04 2.13
N LYS A 219 4.30 16.76 1.03
CA LYS A 219 3.67 16.41 -0.26
C LYS A 219 2.91 15.09 -0.22
N ASP A 220 3.34 14.18 0.66
CA ASP A 220 2.67 12.90 0.93
C ASP A 220 1.65 13.02 2.08
N TYR A 221 1.22 14.24 2.43
CA TYR A 221 0.31 14.54 3.55
C TYR A 221 0.79 14.00 4.91
N SER A 222 2.10 13.86 5.10
CA SER A 222 2.71 13.41 6.34
C SER A 222 3.67 14.43 6.93
N GLN A 223 4.07 14.20 8.17
CA GLN A 223 5.12 14.98 8.83
C GLN A 223 6.38 14.13 8.93
N TYR A 224 7.51 14.67 8.46
CA TYR A 224 8.80 14.01 8.68
C TYR A 224 9.17 14.12 10.16
N GLN A 225 9.32 12.97 10.81
CA GLN A 225 9.87 12.85 12.14
C GLN A 225 11.23 12.16 12.03
N PRO A 226 12.34 12.85 12.38
CA PRO A 226 13.65 12.23 12.41
C PRO A 226 13.70 11.08 13.43
N GLN A 227 14.59 10.12 13.20
CA GLN A 227 14.90 9.10 14.20
C GLN A 227 15.57 9.75 15.43
N PRO A 228 15.40 9.16 16.64
CA PRO A 228 15.98 9.67 17.87
C PRO A 228 17.48 10.02 17.78
N GLU A 229 18.27 9.18 17.11
CA GLU A 229 19.70 9.35 16.88
C GLU A 229 20.04 10.60 16.04
N HIS A 230 19.13 11.05 15.17
CA HIS A 230 19.34 12.20 14.30
C HIS A 230 19.04 13.54 15.00
N HIS A 231 18.21 13.54 16.04
CA HIS A 231 17.70 14.77 16.68
C HIS A 231 18.81 15.71 17.15
N LYS A 232 19.84 15.17 17.83
CA LYS A 232 20.94 16.00 18.37
C LYS A 232 21.70 16.71 17.24
N ALA A 233 22.06 15.98 16.18
CA ALA A 233 22.79 16.54 15.05
C ALA A 233 21.98 17.62 14.32
N ILE A 234 20.69 17.35 14.08
CA ILE A 234 19.77 18.31 13.45
C ILE A 234 19.63 19.58 14.30
N ALA A 235 19.32 19.44 15.60
CA ALA A 235 19.11 20.57 16.49
C ALA A 235 20.36 21.45 16.61
N GLN A 236 21.55 20.84 16.72
CA GLN A 236 22.81 21.58 16.78
C GLN A 236 23.11 22.32 15.48
N ALA A 237 22.95 21.67 14.32
CA ALA A 237 23.15 22.30 13.02
C ALA A 237 22.17 23.46 12.78
N GLN A 238 20.88 23.28 13.14
CA GLN A 238 19.87 24.33 13.06
C GLN A 238 20.18 25.52 13.98
N ALA A 239 20.62 25.27 15.21
CA ALA A 239 20.99 26.32 16.14
C ALA A 239 22.18 27.15 15.61
N ARG A 240 23.24 26.48 15.11
CA ARG A 240 24.41 27.15 14.52
C ARG A 240 24.05 27.94 13.26
N GLU A 241 23.21 27.38 12.38
CA GLU A 241 22.79 28.06 11.16
C GLU A 241 21.89 29.27 11.46
N LYS A 242 21.02 29.18 12.47
CA LYS A 242 20.22 30.31 12.94
C LYS A 242 21.10 31.46 13.45
N VAL A 243 22.11 31.16 14.27
CA VAL A 243 23.08 32.18 14.75
C VAL A 243 23.80 32.84 13.57
N ARG A 244 24.23 32.06 12.57
CA ARG A 244 24.87 32.60 11.36
C ARG A 244 23.94 33.50 10.56
N HIS A 245 22.67 33.12 10.37
CA HIS A 245 21.69 33.95 9.68
C HIS A 245 21.44 35.27 10.42
N SER A 246 21.23 35.25 11.74
CA SER A 246 21.04 36.46 12.53
C SER A 246 22.27 37.38 12.52
N ALA A 247 23.49 36.82 12.49
CA ALA A 247 24.71 37.61 12.35
C ALA A 247 24.79 38.33 10.99
N ILE A 248 24.40 37.66 9.90
CA ILE A 248 24.35 38.24 8.54
C ILE A 248 23.29 39.35 8.47
N GLU A 249 22.10 39.13 9.05
CA GLU A 249 21.03 40.13 9.08
C GLU A 249 21.46 41.38 9.85
N ASN A 250 22.08 41.22 11.02
CA ASN A 250 22.60 42.34 11.81
C ASN A 250 23.73 43.09 11.07
N GLN A 251 24.59 42.37 10.34
CA GLN A 251 25.66 42.99 9.55
C GLN A 251 25.11 43.75 8.34
N ASN A 252 24.06 43.24 7.69
CA ASN A 252 23.37 43.92 6.59
C ASN A 252 22.57 45.15 7.08
N GLN A 253 22.00 45.12 8.28
CA GLN A 253 21.34 46.28 8.88
C GLN A 253 22.34 47.38 9.28
N LEU A 254 23.51 47.00 9.80
CA LEU A 254 24.60 47.95 10.10
C LEU A 254 25.22 48.55 8.83
N SER A 255 25.23 47.82 7.72
CA SER A 255 25.78 48.28 6.43
C SER A 255 24.80 49.13 5.61
N ASN A 256 23.50 49.05 5.89
CA ASN A 256 22.44 49.84 5.22
C ASN A 256 21.81 50.92 6.12
N GLY A 257 22.48 51.30 7.22
CA GLY A 257 22.05 52.45 8.03
C GLY A 257 22.00 53.73 7.18
N PRO A 258 21.04 54.65 7.42
CA PRO A 258 20.90 55.85 6.61
C PRO A 258 22.20 56.65 6.66
N LYS A 259 22.78 56.97 5.50
CA LYS A 259 23.83 57.97 5.39
C LYS A 259 23.26 59.29 5.93
N ILE A 260 23.55 59.60 7.18
CA ILE A 260 23.34 60.93 7.72
C ILE A 260 24.35 61.81 6.97
N ASP A 261 23.85 62.61 6.02
CA ASP A 261 24.58 63.69 5.36
C ASP A 261 25.02 64.69 6.44
N ARG A 262 26.21 64.45 6.98
CA ARG A 262 26.83 65.27 8.02
C ARG A 262 27.85 66.22 7.39
N ASP A 263 27.48 66.89 6.29
CA ASP A 263 28.33 67.91 5.67
C ASP A 263 27.50 68.97 4.95
N LYS A 264 26.79 69.81 5.72
CA LYS A 264 26.47 71.19 5.32
C LYS A 264 26.57 72.12 6.50
N ASN A 265 27.80 72.47 6.87
CA ASN A 265 28.07 73.72 7.54
C ASN A 265 29.33 74.34 6.92
N LYS A 266 29.15 75.33 6.03
CA LYS A 266 30.13 76.39 5.73
C LYS A 266 29.61 77.36 4.67
N SER A 267 29.19 78.55 5.13
CA SER A 267 29.34 79.88 4.49
C SER A 267 28.48 80.88 5.27
N ILE A 268 28.99 81.52 6.33
CA ILE A 268 29.71 82.82 6.31
C ILE A 268 28.91 83.96 5.66
N SER A 269 28.39 84.83 6.55
CA SER A 269 28.28 86.30 6.50
C SER A 269 27.65 87.02 5.31
N ARG A 270 26.54 87.73 5.58
CA ARG A 270 26.46 89.20 5.60
C ARG A 270 25.27 89.67 6.41
#